data_AF-A0AAJ4YA66-F1
#
_entry.id   AF-A0AAJ4YA66-F1
#
_cell.length_a   1.000
_cell.length_b   1.000
_cell.length_c   1.000
_cell.angle_alpha   90.00
_cell.angle_beta   90.00
_cell.angle_gamma   90.00
#
_symmetry.space_group_name_H-M   'P 1'
#
loop_
_entity.id
_entity.type
_entity.pdbx_description
1 polymer ?
#
loop_
_entity_poly.entity_id
_entity_poly.type
_entity_poly.pdbx_seq_one_letter_code
_entity_poly.pdbx_strand_id
1 'polypeptide(L)'
;MSVANAPIDDRPAAVYRLWAGDGALLYVGSSYDPEERCKQHRPRPWWPRATGRTDEWYDTRAEAFAAEYTAIWREDPQCNVWGTRAYAAQAPRKGRRSYLMWTGKRDVWPADLDQLKPVLVAYDVAAASPDSVPAELVERGEEIAARLAAAVHGLSWDGRRRYIWEQRRRTARHLRTDFLDPCCLAQVMAVANARLLALPHLFDEAAP
;
A
#
# COMPACT_ATOMS: atom_id res chain seq x y z
N MET A 1 5.22 8.50 -28.88
CA MET A 1 5.36 9.59 -27.89
C MET A 1 5.53 8.93 -26.53
N SER A 2 6.73 9.06 -25.95
CA SER A 2 7.10 8.41 -24.69
C SER A 2 6.38 9.09 -23.54
N VAL A 3 5.51 8.36 -22.83
CA VAL A 3 4.95 8.80 -21.56
C VAL A 3 6.09 8.68 -20.55
N ALA A 4 6.54 9.82 -20.00
CA ALA A 4 7.58 9.82 -18.99
C ALA A 4 7.07 9.08 -17.74
N ASN A 5 7.74 7.98 -17.36
CA ASN A 5 7.53 7.31 -16.08
C ASN A 5 7.66 8.33 -14.96
N ALA A 6 6.69 8.37 -14.05
CA ALA A 6 6.87 9.08 -12.79
C ALA A 6 8.06 8.45 -12.05
N PRO A 7 9.05 9.24 -11.58
CA PRO A 7 10.22 8.69 -10.92
C PRO A 7 9.78 7.96 -9.63
N ILE A 8 10.29 6.73 -9.45
CA ILE A 8 10.24 6.05 -8.16
C ILE A 8 10.97 6.95 -7.15
N ASP A 9 10.33 7.27 -6.02
CA ASP A 9 11.00 8.05 -4.97
C ASP A 9 11.98 7.12 -4.22
N ASP A 10 13.18 7.00 -4.79
CA ASP A 10 14.29 6.18 -4.30
C ASP A 10 15.04 6.83 -3.13
N ARG A 11 14.47 7.88 -2.51
CA ARG A 11 15.11 8.49 -1.34
C ARG A 11 14.96 7.55 -0.13
N PRO A 12 16.05 7.34 0.64
CA PRO A 12 16.00 6.54 1.85
C PRO A 12 14.97 7.05 2.85
N ALA A 13 14.32 6.12 3.54
CA ALA A 13 13.38 6.43 4.61
C ALA A 13 13.64 5.51 5.80
N ALA A 14 13.41 6.01 7.01
CA ALA A 14 13.61 5.24 8.22
C ALA A 14 12.29 4.77 8.82
N VAL A 15 12.30 3.57 9.39
CA VAL A 15 11.34 3.11 10.39
C VAL A 15 11.88 3.49 11.75
N TYR A 16 11.14 4.34 12.47
CA TYR A 16 11.50 4.74 13.82
C TYR A 16 10.57 4.10 14.84
N ARG A 17 11.14 3.71 15.98
CA ARG A 17 10.43 3.12 17.12
C ARG A 17 10.60 4.02 18.34
N LEU A 18 9.50 4.30 19.03
CA LEU A 18 9.46 5.12 20.25
C LEU A 18 9.18 4.22 21.45
N TRP A 19 10.02 4.35 22.47
CA TRP A 19 10.04 3.48 23.65
C TRP A 19 9.76 4.29 24.91
N ALA A 20 9.00 3.69 25.83
CA ALA A 20 8.82 4.20 27.17
C ALA A 20 10.03 3.91 28.06
N GLY A 21 10.13 4.61 29.20
CA GLY A 21 11.24 4.44 30.16
C GLY A 21 11.30 3.05 30.81
N ASP A 22 10.19 2.33 30.79
CA ASP A 22 10.07 0.92 31.22
C ASP A 22 10.41 -0.08 30.11
N GLY A 23 10.81 0.39 28.93
CA GLY A 23 11.10 -0.44 27.76
C GLY A 23 9.87 -0.83 26.94
N ALA A 24 8.66 -0.34 27.26
CA ALA A 24 7.48 -0.64 26.44
C ALA A 24 7.53 0.05 25.08
N LEU A 25 7.24 -0.68 24.00
CA LEU A 25 7.11 -0.10 22.67
C LEU A 25 5.81 0.71 22.56
N LEU A 26 5.95 2.02 22.43
CA LEU A 26 4.81 2.93 22.34
C LEU A 26 4.33 3.09 20.90
N TYR A 27 5.25 3.39 19.98
CA TYR A 27 4.87 3.77 18.62
C TYR A 27 5.92 3.35 17.60
N VAL A 28 5.46 2.92 16.43
CA VAL A 28 6.29 2.67 15.24
C VAL A 28 5.76 3.51 14.09
N GLY A 29 6.67 4.20 13.40
CA GLY A 29 6.37 5.06 12.26
C GLY A 29 7.42 4.94 11.16
N SER A 30 7.12 5.37 9.93
CA SER A 30 8.13 5.57 8.88
C SER A 30 8.13 6.98 8.29
N SER A 31 9.31 7.53 8.00
CA SER A 31 9.48 8.89 7.46
C SER A 31 10.83 9.06 6.74
N TYR A 32 10.90 9.99 5.77
CA TYR A 32 12.17 10.49 5.23
C TYR A 32 12.94 11.33 6.26
N ASP A 33 12.20 11.98 7.16
CA ASP A 33 12.71 12.77 8.26
C ASP A 33 12.02 12.33 9.56
N PRO A 34 12.59 11.38 10.30
CA PRO A 34 12.05 10.92 11.58
C PRO A 34 12.03 12.01 12.65
N GLU A 35 12.95 12.98 12.60
CA GLU A 35 13.05 14.02 13.60
C GLU A 35 11.87 15.00 13.49
N GLU A 36 11.62 15.52 12.30
CA GLU A 36 10.46 16.37 12.04
C GLU A 36 9.15 15.62 12.27
N ARG A 37 9.11 14.34 11.90
CA ARG A 37 7.94 13.49 12.19
C ARG A 37 7.71 13.30 13.69
N CYS A 38 8.76 13.17 14.48
CA CYS A 38 8.67 13.10 15.94
C CYS A 38 8.12 14.39 16.55
N LYS A 39 8.52 15.57 16.04
CA LYS A 39 7.97 16.86 16.49
C LYS A 39 6.45 16.93 16.32
N GLN A 40 5.92 16.34 15.25
CA GLN A 40 4.47 16.27 14.99
C GLN A 40 3.70 15.39 15.99
N HIS A 41 4.39 14.51 16.72
CA HIS A 41 3.77 13.67 17.76
C HIS A 41 3.70 14.33 19.14
N ARG A 42 4.39 15.46 19.36
CA ARG A 42 4.38 16.18 20.65
C ARG A 42 2.98 16.44 21.23
N PRO A 43 1.94 16.78 20.44
CA PRO A 43 0.60 16.99 20.98
C PRO A 43 -0.13 15.71 21.42
N ARG A 44 0.42 14.52 21.16
CA ARG A 44 -0.24 13.24 21.47
C ARG A 44 -0.18 12.96 22.98
N PRO A 45 -1.28 12.48 23.61
CA PRO A 45 -1.31 12.22 25.05
C PRO A 45 -0.23 11.23 25.55
N TRP A 46 0.23 10.33 24.67
CA TRP A 46 1.26 9.35 24.99
C TRP A 46 2.69 9.87 24.83
N TRP A 47 2.89 11.02 24.17
CA TRP A 47 4.23 11.55 23.86
C TRP A 47 5.12 11.74 25.10
N PRO A 48 4.63 12.26 26.24
CA PRO A 48 5.45 12.40 27.46
C PRO A 48 6.01 11.08 28.00
N ARG A 49 5.46 9.94 27.58
CA ARG A 49 5.96 8.61 27.97
C ARG A 49 7.17 8.19 27.14
N ALA A 50 7.39 8.75 25.96
CA ALA A 50 8.49 8.38 25.07
C ALA A 50 9.81 8.92 25.62
N THR A 51 10.72 8.03 25.98
CA THR A 51 12.05 8.35 26.52
C THR A 51 13.20 7.91 25.62
N GLY A 52 12.93 6.97 24.69
CA GLY A 52 13.92 6.46 23.75
C GLY A 52 13.38 6.41 22.32
N ARG A 53 14.28 6.54 21.34
CA ARG A 53 14.01 6.35 19.92
C ARG A 53 15.12 5.50 19.28
N THR A 54 14.73 4.60 18.39
CA THR A 54 15.66 3.88 17.50
C THR A 54 15.20 4.05 16.06
N ASP A 55 16.14 4.26 15.14
CA ASP A 55 15.87 4.50 13.71
C ASP A 55 16.53 3.40 12.88
N GLU A 56 15.78 2.78 11.97
CA GLU A 56 16.24 1.75 11.05
C GLU A 56 16.01 2.23 9.60
N TRP A 57 17.08 2.43 8.84
CA TRP A 57 17.03 3.00 7.50
C TRP A 57 16.82 1.94 6.42
N TYR A 58 16.02 2.29 5.42
CA TYR A 58 15.75 1.50 4.22
C TYR A 58 16.04 2.35 2.98
N ASP A 59 16.44 1.69 1.90
CA ASP A 59 16.87 2.36 0.67
C ASP A 59 15.71 3.10 0.00
N THR A 60 14.48 2.60 0.18
CA THR A 60 13.29 3.22 -0.41
C THR A 60 12.17 3.45 0.60
N ARG A 61 11.28 4.41 0.28
CA ARG A 61 10.07 4.66 1.07
C ARG A 61 9.15 3.45 1.16
N ALA A 62 9.08 2.66 0.09
CA ALA A 62 8.24 1.47 -0.01
C ALA A 62 8.69 0.39 0.99
N GLU A 63 10.00 0.13 1.04
CA GLU A 63 10.58 -0.81 2.00
C GLU A 63 10.37 -0.36 3.44
N ALA A 64 10.61 0.91 3.75
CA ALA A 64 10.36 1.45 5.09
C ALA A 64 8.87 1.33 5.48
N PHE A 65 7.95 1.56 4.55
CA PHE A 65 6.52 1.39 4.81
C PHE A 65 6.14 -0.08 5.07
N ALA A 66 6.67 -1.00 4.28
CA ALA A 66 6.45 -2.44 4.47
C ALA A 66 6.97 -2.90 5.84
N ALA A 67 8.18 -2.46 6.20
CA ALA A 67 8.81 -2.74 7.47
C ALA A 67 8.06 -2.13 8.66
N GLU A 68 7.63 -0.86 8.57
CA GLU A 68 6.75 -0.23 9.57
C GLU A 68 5.50 -1.06 9.81
N TYR A 69 4.83 -1.50 8.74
CA TYR A 69 3.62 -2.29 8.88
C TYR A 69 3.89 -3.63 9.57
N THR A 70 4.91 -4.36 9.12
CA THR A 70 5.28 -5.65 9.70
C THR A 70 5.66 -5.50 11.18
N ALA A 71 6.42 -4.46 11.52
CA ALA A 71 6.77 -4.11 12.89
C ALA A 71 5.51 -3.83 13.72
N ILE A 72 4.60 -2.98 13.25
CA ILE A 72 3.36 -2.71 13.99
C ILE A 72 2.53 -3.99 14.20
N TRP A 73 2.45 -4.85 13.20
CA TRP A 73 1.66 -6.08 13.32
C TRP A 73 2.28 -7.10 14.29
N ARG A 74 3.60 -7.26 14.24
CA ARG A 74 4.33 -8.24 15.04
C ARG A 74 4.57 -7.76 16.47
N GLU A 75 4.92 -6.49 16.62
CA GLU A 75 5.34 -5.89 17.89
C GLU A 75 4.16 -5.25 18.65
N ASP A 76 2.99 -5.07 18.01
CA ASP A 76 1.74 -4.52 18.57
C ASP A 76 1.92 -3.29 19.50
N PRO A 77 2.56 -2.21 19.00
CA PRO A 77 2.87 -1.01 19.78
C PRO A 77 1.62 -0.39 20.44
N GLN A 78 1.74 -0.01 21.73
CA GLN A 78 0.60 0.40 22.56
C GLN A 78 -0.19 1.59 22.02
N CYS A 79 0.48 2.50 21.31
CA CYS A 79 -0.11 3.76 20.84
C CYS A 79 -0.31 3.81 19.32
N ASN A 80 0.09 2.77 18.57
CA ASN A 80 -0.33 2.63 17.19
C ASN A 80 -1.79 2.23 17.15
N VAL A 81 -2.62 3.12 16.61
CA VAL A 81 -4.00 2.77 16.26
C VAL A 81 -4.03 2.09 14.89
N TRP A 82 -3.08 2.41 14.01
CA TRP A 82 -3.03 1.93 12.63
C TRP A 82 -1.96 0.86 12.51
N GLY A 83 -2.22 -0.21 11.76
CA GLY A 83 -1.38 -1.42 11.61
C GLY A 83 -1.61 -2.52 12.66
N THR A 84 -2.15 -2.20 13.84
CA THR A 84 -2.23 -3.15 14.97
C THR A 84 -3.28 -4.25 14.81
N ARG A 85 -3.08 -5.34 15.56
CA ARG A 85 -4.01 -6.48 15.59
C ARG A 85 -5.36 -6.10 16.17
N ALA A 86 -5.35 -5.31 17.25
CA ALA A 86 -6.56 -4.79 17.89
C ALA A 86 -7.40 -3.95 16.92
N TYR A 87 -6.77 -3.08 16.12
CA TYR A 87 -7.49 -2.36 15.08
C TYR A 87 -7.99 -3.31 13.98
N ALA A 88 -7.20 -4.29 13.53
CA ALA A 88 -7.68 -5.24 12.52
C ALA A 88 -8.93 -6.01 12.98
N ALA A 89 -9.02 -6.31 14.28
CA ALA A 89 -10.18 -6.95 14.90
C ALA A 89 -11.39 -6.01 15.09
N GLN A 90 -11.16 -4.71 15.33
CA GLN A 90 -12.21 -3.76 15.73
C GLN A 90 -12.60 -2.76 14.62
N ALA A 91 -11.86 -2.67 13.51
CA ALA A 91 -12.01 -1.59 12.54
C ALA A 91 -13.41 -1.51 11.89
N PRO A 92 -14.13 -0.39 12.06
CA PRO A 92 -15.25 -0.05 11.20
C PRO A 92 -14.74 0.26 9.78
N ARG A 93 -15.44 -0.22 8.75
CA ARG A 93 -15.10 -0.26 7.31
C ARG A 93 -14.60 1.06 6.63
N LYS A 94 -14.53 2.23 7.28
CA LYS A 94 -14.46 3.55 6.60
C LYS A 94 -13.13 4.33 6.66
N GLY A 95 -12.24 4.13 7.63
CA GLY A 95 -11.12 5.07 7.87
C GLY A 95 -9.79 4.77 7.15
N ARG A 96 -9.42 3.49 6.99
CA ARG A 96 -8.15 3.02 6.36
C ARG A 96 -8.20 2.95 4.82
N ARG A 97 -9.15 3.67 4.22
CA ARG A 97 -9.59 3.47 2.84
C ARG A 97 -8.95 4.42 1.83
N SER A 98 -8.28 5.52 2.17
CA SER A 98 -7.93 6.51 1.14
C SER A 98 -6.64 6.21 0.37
N TYR A 99 -5.53 5.85 1.03
CA TYR A 99 -4.22 5.72 0.36
C TYR A 99 -3.94 4.32 -0.23
N LEU A 100 -4.18 3.26 0.55
CA LEU A 100 -3.96 1.86 0.13
C LEU A 100 -5.03 1.33 -0.84
N MET A 101 -6.19 1.98 -0.91
CA MET A 101 -7.26 1.69 -1.88
C MET A 101 -7.00 2.36 -3.22
N TRP A 102 -6.30 3.50 -3.23
CA TRP A 102 -5.90 4.23 -4.43
C TRP A 102 -4.71 3.56 -5.12
N THR A 103 -3.76 3.04 -4.33
CA THR A 103 -2.55 2.37 -4.84
C THR A 103 -2.73 0.89 -5.14
N GLY A 104 -3.84 0.23 -4.77
CA GLY A 104 -4.05 -1.19 -5.06
C GLY A 104 -3.31 -2.21 -4.21
N LYS A 105 -2.28 -1.77 -3.47
CA LYS A 105 -1.41 -2.64 -2.66
C LYS A 105 -2.16 -3.48 -1.63
N ARG A 106 -3.33 -3.04 -1.18
CA ARG A 106 -4.17 -3.82 -0.26
C ARG A 106 -4.73 -5.09 -0.92
N ASP A 107 -4.95 -5.10 -2.22
CA ASP A 107 -5.56 -6.22 -2.93
C ASP A 107 -4.64 -7.46 -2.91
N VAL A 108 -3.33 -7.22 -2.83
CA VAL A 108 -2.27 -8.23 -2.97
C VAL A 108 -1.68 -8.68 -1.63
N TRP A 109 -2.28 -8.25 -0.51
CA TRP A 109 -1.80 -8.62 0.83
C TRP A 109 -1.65 -10.15 0.96
N PRO A 110 -0.46 -10.68 1.29
CA PRO A 110 -0.29 -12.11 1.55
C PRO A 110 -0.97 -12.50 2.87
N ALA A 111 -1.29 -13.79 3.02
CA ALA A 111 -1.76 -14.31 4.30
C ALA A 111 -0.62 -14.33 5.34
N ASP A 112 0.59 -14.64 4.88
CA ASP A 112 1.82 -14.56 5.65
C ASP A 112 2.45 -13.18 5.50
N LEU A 113 2.56 -12.43 6.60
CA LEU A 113 3.07 -11.06 6.59
C LEU A 113 4.59 -10.99 6.42
N ASP A 114 5.29 -12.11 6.57
CA ASP A 114 6.71 -12.22 6.31
C ASP A 114 6.98 -12.01 4.81
N GLN A 115 5.99 -12.35 3.97
CA GLN A 115 5.99 -12.12 2.53
C GLN A 115 5.53 -10.71 2.15
N LEU A 116 5.10 -9.86 3.10
CA LEU A 116 4.57 -8.54 2.78
C LEU A 116 5.63 -7.65 2.13
N LYS A 117 6.86 -7.65 2.64
CA LYS A 117 7.96 -6.85 2.07
C LYS A 117 8.23 -7.25 0.60
N PRO A 118 8.52 -8.52 0.26
CA PRO A 118 8.77 -8.89 -1.14
C PRO A 118 7.56 -8.66 -2.05
N VAL A 119 6.33 -8.88 -1.56
CA VAL A 119 5.10 -8.58 -2.33
C VAL A 119 4.98 -7.09 -2.66
N LEU A 120 5.23 -6.20 -1.71
CA LEU A 120 5.14 -4.77 -1.94
C LEU A 120 6.25 -4.27 -2.86
N VAL A 121 7.47 -4.81 -2.75
CA VAL A 121 8.57 -4.53 -3.67
C VAL A 121 8.21 -4.99 -5.09
N ALA A 122 7.70 -6.22 -5.25
CA ALA A 122 7.27 -6.74 -6.54
C ALA A 122 6.15 -5.89 -7.17
N TYR A 123 5.21 -5.40 -6.35
CA TYR A 123 4.17 -4.47 -6.78
C TYR A 123 4.77 -3.16 -7.30
N ASP A 124 5.69 -2.55 -6.54
CA ASP A 124 6.26 -1.25 -6.89
C ASP A 124 7.15 -1.32 -8.13
N VAL A 125 7.98 -2.37 -8.24
CA VAL A 125 8.78 -2.62 -9.46
C VAL A 125 7.88 -2.78 -10.68
N ALA A 126 6.83 -3.59 -10.58
CA ALA A 126 5.89 -3.80 -11.68
C ALA A 126 5.08 -2.55 -12.04
N ALA A 127 4.71 -1.73 -11.04
CA ALA A 127 3.99 -0.49 -11.27
C ALA A 127 4.84 0.57 -11.97
N ALA A 128 6.14 0.62 -11.66
CA ALA A 128 7.08 1.59 -12.23
C ALA A 128 7.68 1.14 -13.58
N SER A 129 7.86 -0.16 -13.77
CA SER A 129 8.40 -0.74 -15.00
C SER A 129 7.61 -2.00 -15.37
N PRO A 130 6.44 -1.86 -16.02
CA PRO A 130 5.68 -3.00 -16.52
C PRO A 130 6.48 -3.90 -17.47
N ASP A 131 7.47 -3.35 -18.19
CA ASP A 131 8.33 -4.10 -19.10
C ASP A 131 9.27 -5.09 -18.39
N SER A 132 9.48 -4.91 -17.07
CA SER A 132 10.25 -5.84 -16.23
C SER A 132 9.43 -7.05 -15.76
N VAL A 133 8.12 -7.06 -16.04
CA VAL A 133 7.19 -8.11 -15.63
C VAL A 133 7.10 -9.17 -16.74
N PRO A 134 7.04 -10.47 -16.40
CA PRO A 134 6.79 -11.53 -17.39
C PRO A 134 5.55 -11.24 -18.26
N ALA A 135 5.67 -11.44 -19.57
CA ALA A 135 4.64 -11.06 -20.55
C ALA A 135 3.24 -11.63 -20.22
N GLU A 136 3.17 -12.87 -19.73
CA GLU A 136 1.93 -13.53 -19.31
C GLU A 136 1.22 -12.80 -18.16
N LEU A 137 1.98 -12.23 -17.22
CA LEU A 137 1.44 -11.46 -16.10
C LEU A 137 1.03 -10.06 -16.53
N VAL A 138 1.76 -9.47 -17.49
CA VAL A 138 1.40 -8.21 -18.12
C VAL A 138 0.06 -8.36 -18.85
N GLU A 139 -0.05 -9.34 -19.74
CA GLU A 139 -1.28 -9.64 -20.49
C GLU A 139 -2.46 -9.82 -19.54
N ARG A 140 -2.28 -10.61 -18.48
CA ARG A 140 -3.34 -10.81 -17.48
C ARG A 140 -3.73 -9.53 -16.77
N GLY A 141 -2.76 -8.67 -16.43
CA GLY A 141 -3.01 -7.36 -15.83
C GLY A 141 -3.78 -6.42 -16.77
N GLU A 142 -3.42 -6.42 -18.04
CA GLU A 142 -4.07 -5.62 -19.09
C GLU A 142 -5.51 -6.08 -19.35
N GLU A 143 -5.75 -7.39 -19.41
CA GLU A 143 -7.10 -7.97 -19.51
C GLU A 143 -8.01 -7.51 -18.36
N ILE A 144 -7.48 -7.52 -17.14
CA ILE A 144 -8.21 -7.07 -15.94
C ILE A 144 -8.53 -5.58 -16.07
N ALA A 145 -7.56 -4.76 -16.44
CA ALA A 145 -7.76 -3.32 -16.61
C ALA A 145 -8.80 -3.02 -17.69
N ALA A 146 -8.70 -3.66 -18.86
CA ALA A 146 -9.63 -3.49 -19.97
C ALA A 146 -11.07 -3.87 -19.58
N ARG A 147 -11.24 -5.03 -18.92
CA ARG A 147 -12.55 -5.49 -18.43
C ARG A 147 -13.15 -4.52 -17.42
N LEU A 148 -12.35 -4.01 -16.49
CA LEU A 148 -12.80 -3.04 -15.49
C LEU A 148 -13.17 -1.70 -16.13
N ALA A 149 -12.36 -1.21 -17.07
CA ALA A 149 -12.60 0.03 -17.79
C ALA A 149 -13.90 -0.01 -18.61
N ALA A 150 -14.13 -1.10 -19.35
CA ALA A 150 -15.35 -1.30 -20.11
C ALA A 150 -16.60 -1.32 -19.22
N ALA A 151 -16.51 -1.97 -18.05
CA ALA A 151 -17.64 -2.12 -17.15
C ALA A 151 -18.06 -0.84 -16.41
N VAL A 152 -17.21 0.19 -16.39
CA VAL A 152 -17.52 1.46 -15.74
C VAL A 152 -17.95 2.57 -16.70
N HIS A 153 -18.01 2.27 -18.00
CA HIS A 153 -18.50 3.19 -19.00
C HIS A 153 -19.94 3.63 -18.68
N GLY A 154 -20.21 4.94 -18.69
CA GLY A 154 -21.52 5.52 -18.39
C GLY A 154 -21.91 5.54 -16.90
N LEU A 155 -21.04 5.08 -15.99
CA LEU A 155 -21.24 5.30 -14.55
C LEU A 155 -20.82 6.72 -14.15
N SER A 156 -21.45 7.29 -13.12
CA SER A 156 -20.95 8.50 -12.46
C SER A 156 -19.58 8.24 -11.81
N TRP A 157 -18.81 9.29 -11.57
CA TRP A 157 -17.51 9.21 -10.89
C TRP A 157 -17.52 8.31 -9.63
N ASP A 158 -18.51 8.52 -8.76
CA ASP A 158 -18.68 7.71 -7.54
C ASP A 158 -18.98 6.24 -7.85
N GLY A 159 -19.78 5.99 -8.90
CA GLY A 159 -20.08 4.67 -9.42
C GLY A 159 -18.83 3.95 -9.94
N ARG A 160 -18.02 4.62 -10.78
CA ARG A 160 -16.75 4.08 -11.31
C ARG A 160 -15.81 3.69 -10.17
N ARG A 161 -15.59 4.62 -9.23
CA ARG A 161 -14.71 4.43 -8.07
C ARG A 161 -15.15 3.23 -7.22
N ARG A 162 -16.44 3.14 -6.89
CA ARG A 162 -16.98 2.01 -6.09
C ARG A 162 -16.84 0.69 -6.83
N TYR A 163 -17.21 0.65 -8.12
CA TYR A 163 -17.16 -0.56 -8.93
C TYR A 163 -15.73 -1.10 -9.05
N ILE A 164 -14.78 -0.26 -9.47
CA ILE A 164 -13.37 -0.65 -9.64
C ILE A 164 -12.82 -1.21 -8.33
N TRP A 165 -13.09 -0.54 -7.20
CA TRP A 165 -12.64 -1.01 -5.90
C TRP A 165 -13.18 -2.41 -5.56
N GLU A 166 -14.49 -2.62 -5.71
CA GLU A 166 -15.09 -3.91 -5.37
C GLU A 166 -14.60 -5.03 -6.28
N GLN A 167 -14.48 -4.76 -7.57
CA GLN A 167 -14.08 -5.76 -8.55
C GLN A 167 -12.59 -6.08 -8.50
N ARG A 168 -11.71 -5.11 -8.22
CA ARG A 168 -10.29 -5.38 -7.97
C ARG A 168 -10.10 -6.33 -6.80
N ARG A 169 -10.79 -6.07 -5.68
CA ARG A 169 -10.71 -6.93 -4.50
C ARG A 169 -11.30 -8.33 -4.73
N ARG A 170 -12.31 -8.46 -5.60
CA ARG A 170 -12.84 -9.78 -6.01
C ARG A 170 -11.83 -10.48 -6.91
N THR A 171 -11.30 -9.78 -7.91
CA THR A 171 -10.30 -10.29 -8.85
C THR A 171 -9.06 -10.78 -8.11
N ALA A 172 -8.46 -9.99 -7.23
CA ALA A 172 -7.29 -10.40 -6.46
C ALA A 172 -7.56 -11.57 -5.50
N ARG A 173 -8.81 -11.75 -5.04
CA ARG A 173 -9.18 -12.95 -4.26
C ARG A 173 -9.27 -14.20 -5.12
N HIS A 174 -9.81 -14.07 -6.32
CA HIS A 174 -9.87 -15.16 -7.29
C HIS A 174 -8.47 -15.53 -7.79
N LEU A 175 -7.67 -14.55 -8.22
CA LEU A 175 -6.32 -14.81 -8.68
C LEU A 175 -5.41 -15.43 -7.60
N ARG A 176 -5.65 -15.14 -6.33
CA ARG A 176 -4.91 -15.78 -5.23
C ARG A 176 -5.13 -17.30 -5.16
N THR A 177 -6.22 -17.82 -5.72
CA THR A 177 -6.38 -19.29 -5.84
C THR A 177 -5.64 -19.86 -7.05
N ASP A 178 -5.41 -19.03 -8.07
CA ASP A 178 -4.78 -19.44 -9.33
C ASP A 178 -3.26 -19.28 -9.29
N PHE A 179 -2.73 -18.35 -8.48
CA PHE A 179 -1.31 -18.13 -8.26
C PHE A 179 -0.84 -18.77 -6.96
N LEU A 180 0.21 -19.58 -7.04
CA LEU A 180 0.92 -20.10 -5.87
C LEU A 180 1.87 -19.07 -5.25
N ASP A 181 2.37 -18.12 -6.04
CA ASP A 181 3.27 -17.05 -5.60
C ASP A 181 2.57 -15.69 -5.42
N PRO A 182 2.57 -15.11 -4.21
CA PRO A 182 2.04 -13.78 -3.95
C PRO A 182 2.74 -12.64 -4.70
N CYS A 183 4.01 -12.80 -5.11
CA CYS A 183 4.70 -11.77 -5.89
C CYS A 183 4.16 -11.70 -7.32
N CYS A 184 3.88 -12.84 -7.96
CA CYS A 184 3.16 -12.86 -9.25
C CYS A 184 1.79 -12.16 -9.18
N LEU A 185 1.00 -12.44 -8.13
CA LEU A 185 -0.27 -11.73 -7.89
C LEU A 185 -0.04 -10.22 -7.74
N ALA A 186 1.03 -9.81 -7.06
CA ALA A 186 1.41 -8.42 -6.89
C ALA A 186 1.67 -7.74 -8.23
N GLN A 187 2.46 -8.39 -9.10
CA GLN A 187 2.83 -7.87 -10.42
C GLN A 187 1.60 -7.71 -11.32
N VAL A 188 0.73 -8.72 -11.41
CA VAL A 188 -0.51 -8.64 -12.21
C VAL A 188 -1.40 -7.48 -11.76
N MET A 189 -1.59 -7.33 -10.44
CA MET A 189 -2.42 -6.27 -9.89
C MET A 189 -1.75 -4.89 -9.97
N ALA A 190 -0.43 -4.82 -10.05
CA ALA A 190 0.32 -3.59 -10.29
C ALA A 190 0.13 -3.11 -11.73
N VAL A 191 0.30 -4.01 -12.71
CA VAL A 191 0.04 -3.72 -14.13
C VAL A 191 -1.40 -3.27 -14.33
N ALA A 192 -2.38 -4.01 -13.79
CA ALA A 192 -3.79 -3.64 -13.89
C ALA A 192 -4.07 -2.25 -13.32
N ASN A 193 -3.45 -1.92 -12.18
CA ASN A 193 -3.60 -0.61 -11.55
C ASN A 193 -2.97 0.51 -12.37
N ALA A 194 -1.75 0.32 -12.88
CA ALA A 194 -1.06 1.30 -13.70
C ALA A 194 -1.86 1.63 -14.96
N ARG A 195 -2.43 0.62 -15.63
CA ARG A 195 -3.29 0.81 -16.80
C ARG A 195 -4.58 1.55 -16.48
N LEU A 196 -5.24 1.24 -15.36
CA LEU A 196 -6.43 1.98 -14.93
C LEU A 196 -6.13 3.45 -14.62
N LEU A 197 -5.00 3.73 -13.97
CA LEU A 197 -4.58 5.09 -13.64
C LEU A 197 -4.19 5.93 -14.88
N ALA A 198 -3.75 5.28 -15.96
CA ALA A 198 -3.41 5.94 -17.22
C ALA A 198 -4.63 6.30 -18.08
N LEU A 199 -5.84 5.86 -17.72
CA LEU A 199 -7.04 6.15 -18.49
C LEU A 199 -7.53 7.60 -18.22
N PRO A 200 -7.55 8.49 -19.22
CA PRO A 200 -7.77 9.91 -19.03
C PRO A 200 -9.11 10.25 -18.35
N HIS A 201 -10.17 9.47 -18.61
CA HIS A 201 -11.53 9.78 -18.16
C HIS A 201 -12.00 8.96 -16.96
N LEU A 202 -11.14 8.11 -16.40
CA LEU A 202 -11.55 7.23 -15.31
C LEU A 202 -11.76 8.00 -13.99
N PHE A 203 -11.08 9.15 -13.85
CA PHE A 203 -11.09 9.97 -12.64
C PHE A 203 -11.51 11.43 -12.86
N ASP A 204 -11.80 11.84 -14.09
CA ASP A 204 -12.33 13.17 -14.39
C ASP A 204 -13.76 13.33 -13.85
N GLU A 205 -14.03 14.41 -13.11
CA GLU A 205 -15.38 14.78 -12.66
C GLU A 205 -16.33 15.12 -13.82
N ALA A 206 -15.77 15.45 -15.00
CA ALA A 206 -16.49 15.98 -16.16
C ALA A 206 -16.75 14.94 -17.27
N ALA A 207 -16.39 13.67 -17.08
CA ALA A 207 -16.63 12.65 -18.09
C ALA A 207 -18.14 12.26 -18.11
N PRO A 208 -18.81 12.35 -19.27
CA PRO A 208 -20.28 12.34 -19.40
C PRO A 208 -20.96 11.09 -18.83
#